data_AF-A0A0H3M3V4-F1
#
_entry.id   AF-A0A0H3M3V4-F1
#
_cell.length_a   1.000
_cell.length_b   1.000
_cell.length_c   1.000
_cell.angle_alpha   90.00
_cell.angle_beta   90.00
_cell.angle_gamma   90.00
#
_symmetry.space_group_name_H-M   'P 1'
#
loop_
_entity.id
_entity.type
_entity.pdbx_description
1 polymer ?
#
loop_
_entity_poly.entity_id
_entity_poly.type
_entity_poly.pdbx_seq_one_letter_code
_entity_poly.pdbx_strand_id
1 'polypeptide(L)'
;MKNQDKTKSKGAQKISPQTFPLFHAGKEEQHIGHLKTQEVLIETSNPYFQPTHPESSSNPRTVKAIANAQSRPIVLLYTKGHISKVQYKAAERFYIYWRQNQADLHMSPDYTRQKVACSQRYTHPIERQLEASNHLKKIKVLLGVLGYSLVEQVVGYGQTIKDLNPSKRKQNSLADHLRDCLELLAFHWGYASLKHSK
;
A
#
# COMPACT_ATOMS: atom_id res chain seq x y z
N MET A 1 -90.13 28.35 4.31
CA MET A 1 -90.44 27.38 3.22
C MET A 1 -89.16 26.67 2.81
N LYS A 2 -89.26 25.41 2.36
CA LYS A 2 -88.28 24.57 1.62
C LYS A 2 -86.76 24.73 1.85
N ASN A 3 -86.15 23.61 2.28
CA ASN A 3 -84.90 22.96 1.83
C ASN A 3 -84.31 23.47 0.47
N GLN A 4 -83.01 23.39 0.13
CA GLN A 4 -81.78 22.76 0.67
C GLN A 4 -80.53 23.46 0.00
N ASP A 5 -79.23 23.08 0.03
CA ASP A 5 -78.49 21.88 0.45
C ASP A 5 -76.97 22.15 0.75
N LYS A 6 -76.25 21.10 1.18
CA LYS A 6 -74.80 20.77 0.94
C LYS A 6 -73.63 21.75 1.23
N THR A 7 -72.83 21.33 2.22
CA THR A 7 -71.33 21.29 2.32
C THR A 7 -70.51 22.57 2.19
N LYS A 8 -69.77 23.03 3.22
CA LYS A 8 -68.52 22.48 3.84
C LYS A 8 -67.31 22.43 2.87
N SER A 9 -66.09 22.85 3.24
CA SER A 9 -65.59 23.49 4.48
C SER A 9 -64.18 24.07 4.28
N LYS A 10 -63.85 25.15 5.04
CA LYS A 10 -62.53 25.64 5.52
C LYS A 10 -61.25 24.94 5.01
N GLY A 11 -60.15 25.64 4.69
CA GLY A 11 -59.79 27.05 4.92
C GLY A 11 -58.30 27.13 5.32
N ALA A 12 -57.50 27.94 4.63
CA ALA A 12 -56.03 27.81 4.65
C ALA A 12 -55.31 28.94 5.42
N GLN A 13 -54.35 28.58 6.30
CA GLN A 13 -53.32 29.50 6.81
C GLN A 13 -52.07 28.78 7.36
N LYS A 14 -51.02 28.74 6.52
CA LYS A 14 -49.59 29.03 6.82
C LYS A 14 -48.95 28.55 8.15
N ILE A 15 -48.05 27.56 8.08
CA ILE A 15 -47.00 27.26 9.08
C ILE A 15 -45.64 27.05 8.37
N SER A 16 -44.53 27.26 9.09
CA SER A 16 -43.13 27.21 8.62
C SER A 16 -42.59 25.82 8.26
N PRO A 17 -41.60 25.71 7.34
CA PRO A 17 -40.86 24.47 7.14
C PRO A 17 -39.96 24.16 8.35
N GLN A 18 -40.07 22.94 8.89
CA GLN A 18 -39.20 22.44 9.94
C GLN A 18 -38.03 21.62 9.36
N THR A 19 -37.05 21.31 10.21
CA THR A 19 -35.89 20.47 9.92
C THR A 19 -36.28 19.09 9.39
N PHE A 20 -35.68 18.67 8.27
CA PHE A 20 -35.72 17.28 7.79
C PHE A 20 -34.34 16.62 7.97
N PRO A 21 -34.23 15.45 8.63
CA PRO A 21 -32.99 14.69 8.68
C PRO A 21 -32.76 13.98 7.33
N LEU A 22 -31.64 14.28 6.66
CA LEU A 22 -31.26 13.58 5.43
C LEU A 22 -30.64 12.22 5.76
N PHE A 23 -31.29 11.17 5.23
CA PHE A 23 -30.97 9.77 5.47
C PHE A 23 -29.56 9.38 4.99
N HIS A 24 -29.03 8.31 5.59
CA HIS A 24 -27.87 7.59 5.05
C HIS A 24 -28.18 7.03 3.65
N ALA A 25 -27.76 7.75 2.61
CA ALA A 25 -27.59 7.18 1.28
C ALA A 25 -26.24 6.46 1.22
N GLY A 26 -26.25 5.13 1.32
CA GLY A 26 -25.06 4.32 1.06
C GLY A 26 -24.61 4.51 -0.39
N LYS A 27 -23.36 4.91 -0.59
CA LYS A 27 -22.75 4.91 -1.93
C LYS A 27 -22.32 3.48 -2.22
N GLU A 28 -22.92 2.87 -3.24
CA GLU A 28 -22.47 1.57 -3.75
C GLU A 28 -21.04 1.71 -4.27
N GLU A 29 -20.11 0.95 -3.69
CA GLU A 29 -18.74 0.89 -4.19
C GLU A 29 -18.75 0.11 -5.51
N GLN A 30 -18.54 0.83 -6.62
CA GLN A 30 -18.38 0.20 -7.93
C GLN A 30 -17.03 -0.53 -7.97
N HIS A 31 -17.02 -1.80 -7.55
CA HIS A 31 -15.83 -2.66 -7.57
C HIS A 31 -15.36 -2.92 -9.01
N ILE A 32 -14.12 -2.53 -9.32
CA ILE A 32 -13.53 -2.64 -10.67
C ILE A 32 -12.55 -3.83 -10.70
N GLY A 33 -13.11 -5.03 -10.88
CA GLY A 33 -12.34 -6.21 -11.28
C GLY A 33 -12.79 -7.53 -10.64
N HIS A 34 -11.92 -8.53 -10.72
CA HIS A 34 -12.23 -9.90 -10.30
C HIS A 34 -12.15 -10.12 -8.78
N LEU A 35 -13.30 -9.93 -8.12
CA LEU A 35 -13.79 -10.72 -6.96
C LEU A 35 -12.95 -10.83 -5.66
N LYS A 36 -11.74 -10.27 -5.57
CA LYS A 36 -10.92 -10.27 -4.34
C LYS A 36 -10.22 -8.95 -4.02
N THR A 37 -10.07 -8.04 -4.98
CA THR A 37 -9.45 -6.73 -4.75
C THR A 37 -10.26 -5.94 -3.73
N GLN A 38 -9.65 -5.56 -2.62
CA GLN A 38 -10.16 -4.48 -1.79
C GLN A 38 -9.61 -3.17 -2.32
N GLU A 39 -10.51 -2.29 -2.74
CA GLU A 39 -10.20 -1.03 -3.40
C GLU A 39 -10.26 0.10 -2.37
N VAL A 40 -9.17 0.86 -2.21
CA VAL A 40 -9.15 2.08 -1.41
C VAL A 40 -8.99 3.26 -2.36
N LEU A 41 -9.97 4.16 -2.30
CA LEU A 41 -9.92 5.45 -2.98
C LEU A 41 -8.82 6.31 -2.33
N ILE A 42 -7.74 6.57 -3.06
CA ILE A 42 -6.67 7.48 -2.64
C ILE A 42 -6.65 8.72 -3.53
N GLU A 43 -6.39 9.88 -2.93
CA GLU A 43 -6.07 11.09 -3.69
C GLU A 43 -4.56 11.13 -3.94
N THR A 44 -4.17 11.12 -5.21
CA THR A 44 -2.76 11.10 -5.65
C THR A 44 -2.49 12.25 -6.60
N SER A 45 -1.21 12.61 -6.81
CA SER A 45 -0.83 13.62 -7.79
C SER A 45 -1.24 13.18 -9.19
N ASN A 46 -1.89 14.06 -9.95
CA ASN A 46 -2.25 13.80 -11.33
C ASN A 46 -0.98 13.74 -12.20
N PRO A 47 -0.67 12.62 -12.89
CA PRO A 47 0.51 12.52 -13.76
C PRO A 47 0.38 13.39 -15.02
N TYR A 48 -0.83 13.84 -15.35
CA TYR A 48 -1.13 14.74 -16.47
C TYR A 48 -1.30 16.20 -16.03
N PHE A 49 -1.05 16.55 -14.76
CA PHE A 49 -1.10 17.93 -14.30
C PHE A 49 -0.07 18.78 -15.03
N GLN A 50 -0.51 19.89 -15.62
CA GLN A 50 0.35 20.83 -16.35
C GLN A 50 0.52 22.11 -15.52
N PRO A 51 1.73 22.38 -14.94
CA PRO A 51 1.97 23.57 -14.12
C PRO A 51 1.85 24.90 -14.87
N THR A 52 1.84 24.86 -16.21
CA THR A 52 1.68 26.02 -17.09
C THR A 52 0.23 26.49 -17.27
N HIS A 53 -0.74 25.69 -16.80
CA HIS A 53 -2.17 26.01 -16.88
C HIS A 53 -2.78 26.16 -15.48
N PRO A 54 -3.77 27.05 -15.28
CA PRO A 54 -4.41 27.23 -13.99
C PRO A 54 -5.11 25.94 -13.53
N GLU A 55 -5.06 25.70 -12.21
CA GLU A 55 -5.74 24.55 -11.60
C GLU A 55 -7.26 24.69 -11.77
N SER A 56 -7.89 23.65 -12.31
CA SER A 56 -9.29 23.68 -12.76
C SER A 56 -9.84 22.25 -12.91
N SER A 57 -11.15 22.10 -13.17
CA SER A 57 -11.75 20.78 -13.43
C SER A 57 -11.09 20.00 -14.58
N SER A 58 -10.51 20.71 -15.56
CA SER A 58 -9.79 20.13 -16.70
C SER A 58 -8.27 20.00 -16.48
N ASN A 59 -7.71 20.62 -15.43
CA ASN A 59 -6.32 20.46 -15.00
C ASN A 59 -6.26 20.33 -13.46
N PRO A 60 -6.82 19.25 -12.88
CA PRO A 60 -6.82 19.05 -11.44
C PRO A 60 -5.43 18.57 -10.99
N ARG A 61 -4.92 19.12 -9.87
CA ARG A 61 -3.60 18.76 -9.35
C ARG A 61 -3.57 17.38 -8.69
N THR A 62 -4.69 16.97 -8.10
CA THR A 62 -4.89 15.61 -7.58
C THR A 62 -5.99 14.88 -8.36
N VAL A 63 -5.85 13.56 -8.47
CA VAL A 63 -6.86 12.65 -9.02
C VAL A 63 -7.15 11.55 -8.02
N LYS A 64 -8.39 11.05 -8.06
CA LYS A 64 -8.83 9.89 -7.28
C LYS A 64 -8.39 8.62 -8.00
N ALA A 65 -7.36 7.98 -7.47
CA ALA A 65 -6.88 6.70 -7.94
C ALA A 65 -7.40 5.57 -7.04
N ILE A 66 -7.67 4.42 -7.64
CA ILE A 66 -8.02 3.19 -6.92
C ILE A 66 -6.71 2.47 -6.59
N ALA A 67 -6.41 2.35 -5.29
CA ALA A 67 -5.29 1.56 -4.81
C ALA A 67 -5.78 0.20 -4.29
N ASN A 68 -5.09 -0.88 -4.68
CA ASN A 68 -5.34 -2.20 -4.11
C ASN A 68 -4.84 -2.24 -2.66
N ALA A 69 -5.75 -2.31 -1.70
CA ALA A 69 -5.46 -2.36 -0.26
C ALA A 69 -4.69 -3.63 0.17
N GLN A 70 -4.83 -4.71 -0.59
CA GLN A 70 -4.11 -5.98 -0.37
C GLN A 70 -2.75 -6.02 -1.04
N SER A 71 -2.37 -4.99 -1.82
CA SER A 71 -1.17 -4.98 -2.66
C SER A 71 0.13 -5.43 -1.98
N ARG A 72 0.27 -5.20 -0.66
CA ARG A 72 1.37 -5.73 0.15
C ARG A 72 0.90 -6.08 1.57
N PRO A 73 0.91 -7.37 2.01
CA PRO A 73 0.48 -7.76 3.36
C PRO A 73 1.23 -7.06 4.49
N ILE A 74 2.50 -6.69 4.25
CA ILE A 74 3.32 -5.97 5.23
C ILE A 74 2.76 -4.58 5.57
N VAL A 75 2.09 -3.90 4.62
CA VAL A 75 1.41 -2.63 4.88
C VAL A 75 0.22 -2.86 5.80
N LEU A 76 -0.56 -3.92 5.56
CA LEU A 76 -1.70 -4.31 6.39
C LEU A 76 -1.28 -4.76 7.81
N LEU A 77 -0.09 -5.34 7.97
CA LEU A 77 0.49 -5.64 9.29
C LEU A 77 0.92 -4.34 10.01
N TYR A 78 1.48 -3.36 9.30
CA TYR A 78 1.87 -2.07 9.88
C TYR A 78 0.66 -1.22 10.28
N THR A 79 -0.37 -1.10 9.44
CA THR A 79 -1.58 -0.33 9.76
C THR A 79 -2.39 -0.94 10.92
N LYS A 80 -2.22 -2.24 11.18
CA LYS A 80 -2.79 -2.93 12.36
C LYS A 80 -1.89 -2.92 13.59
N GLY A 81 -0.73 -2.29 13.53
CA GLY A 81 0.23 -2.25 14.66
C GLY A 81 0.87 -3.60 14.98
N HIS A 82 0.82 -4.59 14.08
CA HIS A 82 1.44 -5.91 14.29
C HIS A 82 2.95 -5.93 14.01
N ILE A 83 3.49 -4.86 13.40
CA ILE A 83 4.93 -4.65 13.20
C ILE A 83 5.31 -3.19 13.50
N SER A 84 6.54 -2.99 13.96
CA SER A 84 7.10 -1.67 14.24
C SER A 84 7.35 -0.86 12.95
N LYS A 85 7.35 0.48 13.05
CA LYS A 85 7.80 1.40 11.98
C LYS A 85 9.23 1.11 11.52
N VAL A 86 10.06 0.56 12.42
CA VAL A 86 11.45 0.15 12.17
C VAL A 86 11.50 -1.14 11.34
N GLN A 87 10.71 -2.15 11.72
CA GLN A 87 10.51 -3.40 10.97
C GLN A 87 9.89 -3.16 9.58
N TYR A 88 8.93 -2.24 9.49
CA TYR A 88 8.30 -1.85 8.22
C TYR A 88 9.31 -1.22 7.25
N LYS A 89 10.17 -0.29 7.71
CA LYS A 89 11.28 0.26 6.90
C LYS A 89 12.26 -0.83 6.43
N ALA A 90 12.55 -1.82 7.29
CA ALA A 90 13.37 -2.96 6.90
C ALA A 90 12.71 -3.77 5.78
N ALA A 91 11.41 -4.09 5.89
CA ALA A 91 10.67 -4.78 4.82
C ALA A 91 10.56 -3.96 3.51
N GLU A 92 10.44 -2.63 3.56
CA GLU A 92 10.52 -1.79 2.36
C GLU A 92 11.89 -1.89 1.69
N ARG A 93 12.98 -1.79 2.45
CA ARG A 93 14.34 -1.90 1.90
C ARG A 93 14.65 -3.30 1.37
N PHE A 94 14.19 -4.35 2.05
CA PHE A 94 14.26 -5.73 1.53
C PHE A 94 13.57 -5.82 0.17
N TYR A 95 12.36 -5.29 0.05
CA TYR A 95 11.58 -5.35 -1.18
C TYR A 95 12.21 -4.57 -2.35
N ILE A 96 12.88 -3.44 -2.07
CA ILE A 96 13.59 -2.68 -3.09
C ILE A 96 14.73 -3.52 -3.69
N TYR A 97 15.59 -4.12 -2.85
CA TYR A 97 16.65 -5.00 -3.34
C TYR A 97 16.07 -6.29 -3.98
N TRP A 98 15.03 -6.88 -3.42
CA TRP A 98 14.37 -8.06 -3.99
C TRP A 98 13.83 -7.77 -5.39
N ARG A 99 13.04 -6.70 -5.56
CA ARG A 99 12.51 -6.26 -6.87
C ARG A 99 13.64 -5.92 -7.86
N GLN A 100 14.76 -5.36 -7.40
CA GLN A 100 15.94 -5.11 -8.24
C GLN A 100 16.65 -6.40 -8.67
N ASN A 101 16.68 -7.43 -7.81
CA ASN A 101 17.23 -8.75 -8.16
C ASN A 101 16.33 -9.53 -9.12
N GLN A 102 15.01 -9.38 -9.01
CA GLN A 102 14.00 -9.98 -9.90
C GLN A 102 13.76 -9.16 -11.19
N ALA A 103 14.54 -8.11 -11.45
CA ALA A 103 14.44 -7.35 -12.69
C ALA A 103 14.98 -8.18 -13.87
N ASP A 104 14.18 -8.30 -14.94
CA ASP A 104 14.56 -9.08 -16.11
C ASP A 104 15.67 -8.37 -16.91
N LEU A 105 16.79 -9.08 -17.13
CA LEU A 105 17.99 -8.58 -17.82
C LEU A 105 17.90 -8.76 -19.35
N HIS A 106 16.69 -8.69 -19.89
CA HIS A 106 16.47 -8.80 -21.34
C HIS A 106 17.02 -7.61 -22.16
N MET A 107 17.54 -6.58 -21.47
CA MET A 107 18.29 -5.47 -22.06
C MET A 107 19.80 -5.74 -21.99
N SER A 108 20.44 -5.90 -23.14
CA SER A 108 21.90 -5.96 -23.23
C SER A 108 22.52 -4.65 -22.70
N PRO A 109 23.61 -4.72 -21.91
CA PRO A 109 24.34 -3.52 -21.49
C PRO A 109 24.84 -2.70 -22.68
N ASP A 110 24.47 -1.43 -22.72
CA ASP A 110 24.96 -0.47 -23.71
C ASP A 110 26.38 -0.01 -23.34
N TYR A 111 27.36 -0.89 -23.62
CA TYR A 111 28.78 -0.66 -23.36
C TYR A 111 29.36 0.56 -24.10
N THR A 112 28.64 1.14 -25.07
CA THR A 112 29.08 2.38 -25.75
C THR A 112 29.07 3.59 -24.82
N ARG A 113 28.25 3.56 -23.74
CA ARG A 113 28.14 4.63 -22.76
C ARG A 113 29.24 4.56 -21.71
N GLN A 114 30.38 5.16 -22.01
CA GLN A 114 31.47 5.32 -21.05
C GLN A 114 30.99 6.02 -19.77
N LYS A 115 31.27 5.41 -18.61
CA LYS A 115 30.92 5.93 -17.30
C LYS A 115 31.81 7.14 -16.94
N VAL A 116 31.34 8.35 -17.26
CA VAL A 116 32.05 9.59 -16.93
C VAL A 116 32.16 9.75 -15.41
N ALA A 117 33.40 9.85 -14.90
CA ALA A 117 33.70 9.71 -13.47
C ALA A 117 32.99 10.74 -12.54
N CYS A 118 32.51 11.87 -13.08
CA CYS A 118 31.79 12.90 -12.31
C CYS A 118 30.25 12.77 -12.33
N SER A 119 29.66 11.83 -13.08
CA SER A 119 28.19 11.72 -13.19
C SER A 119 27.57 10.88 -12.07
N GLN A 120 27.49 11.44 -10.86
CA GLN A 120 27.02 10.83 -9.59
C GLN A 120 25.58 10.24 -9.59
N ARG A 121 24.87 10.20 -10.74
CA ARG A 121 23.42 9.93 -10.82
C ARG A 121 23.00 8.77 -11.73
N TYR A 122 23.91 8.15 -12.48
CA TYR A 122 23.58 6.98 -13.31
C TYR A 122 24.35 5.73 -12.88
N THR A 123 23.65 4.84 -12.18
CA THR A 123 24.09 3.47 -11.91
C THR A 123 23.48 2.56 -12.97
N HIS A 124 24.29 1.74 -13.67
CA HIS A 124 23.78 0.86 -14.73
C HIS A 124 22.78 -0.17 -14.14
N PRO A 125 21.75 -0.66 -14.88
CA PRO A 125 20.83 -1.68 -14.36
C PRO A 125 21.53 -2.93 -13.79
N ILE A 126 22.55 -3.44 -14.49
CA ILE A 126 23.37 -4.57 -14.03
C ILE A 126 24.13 -4.23 -12.73
N GLU A 127 24.69 -3.03 -12.59
CA GLU A 127 25.38 -2.60 -11.36
C GLU A 127 24.40 -2.61 -10.17
N ARG A 128 23.19 -2.08 -10.35
CA ARG A 128 22.12 -2.10 -9.33
C ARG A 128 21.70 -3.52 -8.96
N GLN A 129 21.57 -4.41 -9.94
CA GLN A 129 21.18 -5.80 -9.71
C GLN A 129 22.28 -6.62 -9.03
N LEU A 130 23.56 -6.37 -9.37
CA LEU A 130 24.71 -6.96 -8.68
C LEU A 130 24.80 -6.49 -7.23
N GLU A 131 24.62 -5.18 -6.97
CA GLU A 131 24.54 -4.60 -5.63
C GLU A 131 23.39 -5.24 -4.81
N ALA A 132 22.18 -5.30 -5.39
CA ALA A 132 21.01 -5.91 -4.78
C ALA A 132 21.20 -7.40 -4.47
N SER A 133 21.73 -8.18 -5.44
CA SER A 133 22.04 -9.59 -5.26
C SER A 133 23.05 -9.82 -4.14
N ASN A 134 24.06 -8.96 -4.03
CA ASN A 134 25.06 -9.02 -2.97
C ASN A 134 24.50 -8.64 -1.59
N HIS A 135 23.52 -7.73 -1.52
CA HIS A 135 22.76 -7.48 -0.29
C HIS A 135 21.85 -8.66 0.10
N LEU A 136 21.12 -9.25 -0.84
CA LEU A 136 20.25 -10.40 -0.58
C LEU A 136 21.05 -11.64 -0.14
N LYS A 137 22.23 -11.89 -0.71
CA LYS A 137 23.16 -12.95 -0.25
C LYS A 137 23.55 -12.75 1.22
N LYS A 138 23.94 -11.53 1.63
CA LYS A 138 24.25 -11.22 3.04
C LYS A 138 23.05 -11.47 3.96
N ILE A 139 21.86 -11.06 3.53
CA ILE A 139 20.60 -11.26 4.27
C ILE A 139 20.24 -12.75 4.39
N LYS A 140 20.48 -13.55 3.34
CA LYS A 140 20.24 -15.00 3.35
C LYS A 140 21.18 -15.76 4.29
N VAL A 141 22.41 -15.25 4.50
CA VAL A 141 23.31 -15.75 5.54
C VAL A 141 22.82 -15.32 6.94
N LEU A 142 22.40 -14.07 7.12
CA LEU A 142 21.93 -13.53 8.40
C LEU A 142 20.64 -14.21 8.93
N LEU A 143 19.65 -14.45 8.06
CA LEU A 143 18.36 -15.03 8.43
C LEU A 143 18.30 -16.56 8.31
N GLY A 144 19.34 -17.17 7.74
CA GLY A 144 19.30 -18.57 7.30
C GLY A 144 18.28 -18.84 6.19
N VAL A 145 18.22 -20.09 5.74
CA VAL A 145 17.38 -20.49 4.58
C VAL A 145 15.88 -20.34 4.88
N LEU A 146 15.45 -20.73 6.09
CA LEU A 146 14.03 -20.70 6.48
C LEU A 146 13.52 -19.27 6.70
N GLY A 147 14.27 -18.44 7.46
CA GLY A 147 13.92 -17.05 7.71
C GLY A 147 13.93 -16.20 6.43
N TYR A 148 14.94 -16.40 5.57
CA TYR A 148 14.96 -15.76 4.24
C TYR A 148 13.73 -16.15 3.40
N SER A 149 13.41 -17.44 3.33
CA SER A 149 12.24 -17.94 2.57
C SER A 149 10.93 -17.32 3.07
N LEU A 150 10.72 -17.26 4.38
CA LEU A 150 9.52 -16.64 4.98
C LEU A 150 9.40 -15.15 4.64
N VAL A 151 10.49 -14.39 4.76
CA VAL A 151 10.51 -12.96 4.38
C VAL A 151 10.27 -12.80 2.87
N GLU A 152 10.83 -13.67 2.04
CA GLU A 152 10.62 -13.66 0.59
C GLU A 152 9.16 -13.93 0.19
N GLN A 153 8.48 -14.92 0.80
CA GLN A 153 7.06 -15.19 0.53
C GLN A 153 6.16 -14.02 0.95
N VAL A 154 6.37 -13.44 2.14
CA VAL A 154 5.46 -12.40 2.68
C VAL A 154 5.77 -11.00 2.15
N VAL A 155 7.04 -10.63 2.00
CA VAL A 155 7.47 -9.27 1.66
C VAL A 155 7.75 -9.11 0.16
N GLY A 156 8.27 -10.15 -0.49
CA GLY A 156 8.54 -10.22 -1.93
C GLY A 156 7.30 -10.62 -2.73
N TYR A 157 6.86 -11.88 -2.60
CA TYR A 157 5.70 -12.42 -3.33
C TYR A 157 4.34 -11.94 -2.80
N GLY A 158 4.29 -11.33 -1.61
CA GLY A 158 3.07 -10.72 -1.08
C GLY A 158 2.01 -11.71 -0.60
N GLN A 159 2.39 -12.93 -0.21
CA GLN A 159 1.49 -13.93 0.38
C GLN A 159 1.12 -13.56 1.81
N THR A 160 -0.11 -13.86 2.25
CA THR A 160 -0.48 -13.65 3.66
C THR A 160 -0.07 -14.86 4.51
N ILE A 161 0.14 -14.62 5.81
CA ILE A 161 0.50 -15.68 6.77
C ILE A 161 -0.61 -16.76 6.87
N LYS A 162 -1.86 -16.44 6.49
CA LYS A 162 -2.96 -17.41 6.42
C LYS A 162 -2.82 -18.38 5.25
N ASP A 163 -2.27 -17.92 4.12
CA ASP A 163 -2.10 -18.72 2.91
C ASP A 163 -0.93 -19.71 3.08
N LEU A 164 0.12 -19.28 3.81
CA LEU A 164 1.28 -20.11 4.15
C LEU A 164 0.95 -21.31 5.06
N ASN A 165 -0.11 -21.26 5.86
CA ASN A 165 -0.52 -22.39 6.67
C ASN A 165 -1.98 -22.35 7.13
N PRO A 166 -2.76 -23.44 6.99
CA PRO A 166 -4.14 -23.47 7.49
C PRO A 166 -4.24 -23.53 9.03
N SER A 167 -3.18 -23.95 9.74
CA SER A 167 -3.22 -24.09 11.20
C SER A 167 -2.95 -22.77 11.94
N LYS A 168 -3.96 -22.24 12.65
CA LYS A 168 -3.85 -21.00 13.45
C LYS A 168 -2.65 -20.98 14.41
N ARG A 169 -2.28 -22.12 15.01
CA ARG A 169 -1.08 -22.21 15.88
C ARG A 169 0.20 -21.96 15.09
N LYS A 170 0.32 -22.53 13.89
CA LYS A 170 1.47 -22.31 12.99
C LYS A 170 1.46 -20.89 12.40
N GLN A 171 0.30 -20.33 12.07
CA GLN A 171 0.15 -18.93 11.65
C GLN A 171 0.73 -17.96 12.69
N ASN A 172 0.42 -18.16 13.98
CA ASN A 172 1.00 -17.34 15.04
C ASN A 172 2.53 -17.45 15.08
N SER A 173 3.08 -18.68 15.13
CA SER A 173 4.54 -18.88 15.16
C SER A 173 5.26 -18.35 13.90
N LEU A 174 4.61 -18.35 12.74
CA LEU A 174 5.13 -17.70 11.53
C LEU A 174 5.09 -16.16 11.64
N ALA A 175 4.08 -15.60 12.30
CA ALA A 175 4.00 -14.16 12.57
C ALA A 175 5.04 -13.69 13.63
N ASP A 176 5.36 -14.55 14.60
CA ASP A 176 6.48 -14.35 15.52
C ASP A 176 7.81 -14.37 14.76
N HIS A 177 8.11 -15.47 14.06
CA HIS A 177 9.36 -15.63 13.32
C HIS A 177 9.56 -14.55 12.23
N LEU A 178 8.49 -14.07 11.59
CA LEU A 178 8.54 -12.94 10.66
C LEU A 178 8.95 -11.64 11.39
N ARG A 179 8.41 -11.36 12.58
CA ARG A 179 8.81 -10.19 13.39
C ARG A 179 10.31 -10.25 13.73
N ASP A 180 10.78 -11.41 14.20
CA ASP A 180 12.20 -11.61 14.54
C ASP A 180 13.12 -11.38 13.33
N CYS A 181 12.75 -11.91 12.16
CA CYS A 181 13.50 -11.70 10.92
C CYS A 181 13.53 -10.22 10.49
N LEU A 182 12.41 -9.50 10.64
CA LEU A 182 12.34 -8.07 10.31
C LEU A 182 13.12 -7.20 11.31
N GLU A 183 13.21 -7.60 12.57
CA GLU A 183 14.02 -6.91 13.59
C GLU A 183 15.52 -7.13 13.33
N LEU A 184 15.95 -8.36 13.01
CA LEU A 184 17.33 -8.66 12.58
C LEU A 184 17.73 -7.86 11.33
N LEU A 185 16.82 -7.74 10.35
CA LEU A 185 17.02 -6.86 9.19
C LEU A 185 17.13 -5.38 9.59
N ALA A 186 16.32 -4.92 10.54
CA ALA A 186 16.38 -3.55 11.03
C ALA A 186 17.69 -3.23 11.77
N PHE A 187 18.24 -4.17 12.53
CA PHE A 187 19.58 -4.04 13.12
C PHE A 187 20.67 -4.01 12.04
N HIS A 188 20.66 -4.94 11.07
CA HIS A 188 21.63 -5.00 9.97
C HIS A 188 21.68 -3.71 9.12
N TRP A 189 20.54 -3.00 8.98
CA TRP A 189 20.48 -1.71 8.28
C TRP A 189 20.57 -0.47 9.19
N GLY A 190 20.77 -0.63 10.49
CA GLY A 190 20.89 0.48 11.45
C GLY A 190 19.58 1.26 11.69
N TYR A 191 18.42 0.68 11.36
CA TYR A 191 17.11 1.25 11.68
C TYR A 191 16.73 1.03 13.15
N ALA A 192 17.18 -0.08 13.73
CA ALA A 192 17.16 -0.31 15.17
C ALA A 192 18.56 -0.02 15.74
N SER A 193 18.67 0.92 16.67
CA SER A 193 19.86 1.05 17.52
C SER A 193 19.70 0.19 18.77
N LEU A 194 20.77 -0.44 19.23
CA LEU A 194 20.78 -1.32 20.41
C LEU A 194 20.69 -0.50 21.73
N LYS A 195 19.56 0.19 21.92
CA LYS A 195 19.25 1.11 23.03
C LYS A 195 18.00 0.68 23.82
N HIS A 196 17.85 -0.62 24.06
CA HIS A 196 16.92 -1.17 25.06
C HIS A 196 17.72 -1.76 26.22
N SER A 197 18.25 -0.87 27.06
CA SER A 197 18.74 -1.19 28.41
C SER A 197 18.81 0.09 29.26
N LYS A 198 17.68 0.44 29.86
CA LYS A 198 17.47 1.23 31.08
C LYS A 198 16.08 0.89 31.63
#